data_AF-A0A5B9DUI3-F1
#
_entry.id   AF-A0A5B9DUI3-F1
#
_cell.length_a   1.000
_cell.length_b   1.000
_cell.length_c   1.000
_cell.angle_alpha   90.00
_cell.angle_beta   90.00
_cell.angle_gamma   90.00
#
_symmetry.space_group_name_H-M   'P 1'
#
loop_
_entity.id
_entity.type
_entity.pdbx_description
1 polymer ?
#
loop_
_entity_poly.entity_id
_entity_poly.type
_entity_poly.pdbx_seq_one_letter_code
_entity_poly.pdbx_strand_id
1 'polypeptide(L)'
;MIEIEVHMPDGIEPKAVPVSVEQAAAREELIVAMRGTLGTYPGCIHWHFKRAGEKGTLEVTWWPKMTRLWFKVADGREGPWIRGAMERLRAQLEG
;
A
#
# COMPACT_ATOMS: atom_id res chain seq x y z
N MET A 1 1.53 8.71 13.84
CA MET A 1 1.82 7.88 12.66
C MET A 1 0.97 6.63 12.75
N ILE A 2 0.39 6.19 11.63
CA ILE A 2 -0.28 4.88 11.54
C ILE A 2 0.59 3.96 10.68
N GLU A 3 0.83 2.74 11.13
CA GLU A 3 1.45 1.67 10.35
C GLU A 3 0.68 0.37 10.61
N ILE A 4 0.29 -0.34 9.56
CA ILE A 4 -0.37 -1.65 9.67
C ILE A 4 0.24 -2.66 8.71
N GLU A 5 0.45 -3.88 9.19
CA GLU A 5 0.80 -5.02 8.34
C GLU A 5 -0.40 -5.50 7.55
N VAL A 6 -0.12 -6.03 6.36
CA VAL A 6 -1.08 -6.70 5.49
C VAL A 6 -0.55 -8.09 5.18
N HIS A 7 -1.32 -9.10 5.54
CA HIS A 7 -0.93 -10.49 5.40
C HIS A 7 -1.40 -11.06 4.07
N MET A 8 -0.48 -11.18 3.11
CA MET A 8 -0.84 -11.76 1.81
C MET A 8 -1.25 -13.24 1.94
N PRO A 9 -2.18 -13.74 1.10
CA PRO A 9 -2.62 -15.12 1.08
C PRO A 9 -1.46 -16.10 0.98
N ASP A 10 -1.60 -17.23 1.67
CA ASP A 10 -0.63 -18.31 1.59
C ASP A 10 -0.41 -18.77 0.15
N GLY A 11 0.86 -18.94 -0.22
CA GLY A 11 1.25 -19.41 -1.54
C GLY A 11 1.23 -18.35 -2.65
N ILE A 12 0.93 -17.07 -2.35
CA ILE A 12 1.09 -16.02 -3.35
C ILE A 12 2.55 -15.93 -3.80
N GLU A 13 2.78 -15.85 -5.12
CA GLU A 13 4.14 -15.62 -5.61
C GLU A 13 4.58 -14.18 -5.26
N PRO A 14 5.79 -13.97 -4.69
CA PRO A 14 6.29 -12.63 -4.35
C PRO A 14 6.26 -11.62 -5.50
N LYS A 15 6.39 -12.11 -6.74
CA LYS A 15 6.32 -11.32 -7.98
C LYS A 15 4.90 -10.86 -8.34
N ALA A 16 3.87 -11.51 -7.81
CA ALA A 16 2.46 -11.18 -8.03
C ALA A 16 1.96 -10.10 -7.07
N VAL A 17 2.55 -9.98 -5.87
CA VAL A 17 2.16 -8.99 -4.85
C VAL A 17 2.08 -7.55 -5.40
N PRO A 18 3.05 -7.05 -6.18
CA PRO A 18 2.96 -5.69 -6.73
C PRO A 18 1.75 -5.48 -7.64
N VAL A 19 1.42 -6.49 -8.45
CA VAL A 19 0.24 -6.46 -9.33
C VAL A 19 -1.04 -6.46 -8.50
N SER A 20 -1.11 -7.30 -7.46
CA SER A 20 -2.26 -7.33 -6.55
C SER A 20 -2.47 -5.99 -5.84
N VAL A 21 -1.40 -5.34 -5.37
CA VAL A 21 -1.46 -4.01 -4.73
C VAL A 21 -1.99 -2.96 -5.71
N GLU A 22 -1.45 -2.91 -6.93
CA GLU A 22 -1.89 -1.92 -7.93
C GLU A 22 -3.34 -2.18 -8.40
N GLN A 23 -3.76 -3.44 -8.51
CA GLN A 23 -5.15 -3.80 -8.82
C GLN A 23 -6.12 -3.42 -7.68
N ALA A 24 -5.76 -3.69 -6.43
CA ALA A 24 -6.57 -3.32 -5.27
C ALA A 24 -6.70 -1.78 -5.17
N ALA A 25 -5.60 -1.06 -5.39
CA ALA A 25 -5.60 0.40 -5.44
C ALA A 25 -6.49 0.96 -6.56
N ALA A 26 -6.42 0.37 -7.76
CA ALA A 26 -7.24 0.79 -8.89
C ALA A 26 -8.75 0.60 -8.64
N ARG A 27 -9.15 -0.51 -7.99
CA ARG A 27 -10.55 -0.75 -7.59
C ARG A 27 -11.08 0.27 -6.58
N GLU A 28 -10.18 0.87 -5.81
CA GLU A 28 -10.47 1.92 -4.81
C GLU A 28 -10.33 3.34 -5.39
N GLU A 29 -10.16 3.46 -6.71
CA GLU A 29 -9.95 4.71 -7.45
C GLU A 29 -8.74 5.51 -6.92
N LEU A 30 -7.74 4.80 -6.40
CA LEU A 30 -6.49 5.39 -5.94
C LEU A 30 -5.51 5.55 -7.09
N ILE A 31 -4.86 6.70 -7.10
CA ILE A 31 -3.87 7.10 -8.08
C ILE A 31 -2.48 6.84 -7.50
N VAL A 32 -1.62 6.16 -8.27
CA VAL A 32 -0.19 6.06 -7.98
C VAL A 32 0.44 7.44 -8.25
N ALA A 33 0.62 8.23 -7.19
CA ALA A 33 1.29 9.52 -7.28
C ALA A 33 2.82 9.37 -7.34
N MET A 34 3.37 8.30 -6.77
CA MET A 34 4.78 7.94 -6.84
C MET A 34 4.93 6.44 -6.69
N ARG A 35 5.90 5.87 -7.40
CA ARG A 35 6.39 4.50 -7.23
C ARG A 35 7.91 4.52 -7.26
N GLY A 36 8.55 3.85 -6.31
CA GLY A 36 10.00 3.77 -6.23
C GLY A 36 10.48 2.75 -5.19
N THR A 37 11.64 3.02 -4.62
CA THR A 37 12.29 2.16 -3.62
C THR A 37 12.83 3.03 -2.49
N LEU A 38 12.73 2.55 -1.25
CA LEU A 38 13.26 3.23 -0.07
C LEU A 38 14.71 2.82 0.15
N GLY A 39 15.59 3.78 0.43
CA GLY A 39 17.01 3.50 0.73
C GLY A 39 17.19 2.60 1.96
N THR A 40 16.32 2.72 2.95
CA THR A 40 16.31 1.89 4.18
C THR A 40 15.89 0.43 3.90
N TYR A 41 15.15 0.18 2.81
CA TYR A 41 14.64 -1.15 2.46
C TYR A 41 15.05 -1.52 1.02
N PRO A 42 16.32 -1.93 0.80
CA PRO A 42 16.82 -2.24 -0.52
C PRO A 42 15.95 -3.29 -1.24
N GLY A 43 15.58 -2.98 -2.47
CA GLY A 43 14.76 -3.85 -3.32
C GLY A 43 13.26 -3.87 -2.96
N CYS A 44 12.79 -3.01 -2.06
CA CYS A 44 11.36 -2.83 -1.85
C CYS A 44 10.71 -2.12 -3.04
N ILE A 45 9.40 -2.30 -3.17
CA ILE A 45 8.56 -1.44 -3.98
C ILE A 45 7.74 -0.59 -3.03
N HIS A 46 7.81 0.71 -3.22
CA HIS A 46 7.16 1.70 -2.39
C HIS A 46 6.25 2.55 -3.26
N TRP A 47 4.99 2.68 -2.85
CA TRP A 47 3.98 3.49 -3.53
C TRP A 47 3.50 4.60 -2.62
N HIS A 48 3.24 5.76 -3.21
CA HIS A 48 2.38 6.78 -2.64
C HIS A 48 1.05 6.78 -3.40
N PHE A 49 -0.02 6.39 -2.72
CA PHE A 49 -1.37 6.47 -3.23
C PHE A 49 -2.06 7.76 -2.80
N LYS A 50 -2.83 8.34 -3.72
CA LYS A 50 -3.69 9.51 -3.49
C LYS A 50 -5.07 9.26 -4.07
N ARG A 51 -6.06 10.02 -3.61
CA ARG A 51 -7.37 10.09 -4.24
C ARG A 51 -7.58 11.47 -4.88
N ALA A 52 -8.16 11.50 -6.07
CA ALA A 52 -8.34 12.73 -6.83
C ALA A 52 -9.16 13.75 -6.04
N GLY A 53 -8.69 15.00 -5.96
CA GLY A 53 -9.37 16.09 -5.26
C GLY A 53 -9.36 15.99 -3.72
N GLU A 54 -8.83 14.92 -3.15
CA GLU A 54 -8.82 14.71 -1.70
C GLU A 54 -7.43 14.88 -1.09
N LYS A 55 -7.38 15.44 0.12
CA LYS A 55 -6.14 15.55 0.89
C LYS A 55 -5.74 14.18 1.44
N GLY A 56 -4.43 13.96 1.54
CA GLY A 56 -3.86 12.79 2.20
C GLY A 56 -2.91 12.00 1.29
N THR A 57 -2.09 11.15 1.89
CA THR A 57 -1.23 10.20 1.16
C THR A 57 -1.14 8.91 1.95
N LEU A 58 -1.48 7.81 1.28
CA LEU A 58 -1.30 6.46 1.80
C LEU A 58 0.00 5.91 1.22
N GLU A 59 0.96 5.60 2.08
CA GLU A 59 2.18 4.91 1.71
C GLU A 59 1.94 3.39 1.78
N VAL A 60 2.41 2.65 0.79
CA VAL A 60 2.39 1.18 0.78
C VAL A 60 3.78 0.70 0.42
N THR A 61 4.28 -0.29 1.15
CA THR A 61 5.61 -0.85 0.87
C THR A 61 5.58 -2.36 0.85
N TRP A 62 6.00 -2.95 -0.28
CA TRP A 62 6.25 -4.37 -0.42
C TRP A 62 7.75 -4.63 -0.35
N TRP A 63 8.19 -5.45 0.60
CA TRP A 63 9.58 -5.89 0.69
C TRP A 63 9.70 -7.40 0.46
N PRO A 64 10.05 -7.84 -0.76
CA PRO A 64 10.07 -9.26 -1.11
C PRO A 64 11.10 -10.06 -0.33
N LYS A 65 12.18 -9.42 0.15
CA LYS A 65 13.22 -10.09 0.95
C LYS A 65 12.69 -10.62 2.29
N MET A 66 11.68 -9.96 2.86
CA MET A 66 11.06 -10.35 4.13
C MET A 66 9.60 -10.80 3.97
N THR A 67 9.11 -10.92 2.74
CA THR A 67 7.69 -11.22 2.47
C THR A 67 6.75 -10.28 3.24
N ARG A 68 7.13 -9.00 3.39
CA ARG A 68 6.46 -8.03 4.24
C ARG A 68 5.75 -6.97 3.41
N LEU A 69 4.44 -6.82 3.60
CA LEU A 69 3.64 -5.75 3.02
C LEU A 69 3.02 -4.93 4.15
N TRP A 70 3.21 -3.61 4.13
CA TRP A 70 2.60 -2.74 5.12
C TRP A 70 2.11 -1.44 4.51
N PHE A 71 1.12 -0.86 5.18
CA PHE A 71 0.58 0.46 4.93
C PHE A 71 1.11 1.43 5.96
N LYS A 72 1.32 2.68 5.56
CA LYS A 72 1.78 3.74 6.44
C LYS A 72 1.13 5.07 6.10
N VAL A 73 0.85 5.86 7.14
CA VAL A 73 0.37 7.23 7.03
C VAL A 73 1.21 8.11 7.95
N ALA A 74 1.96 9.04 7.35
CA ALA A 74 2.75 10.02 8.09
C ALA A 74 1.86 10.97 8.90
N ASP A 75 2.41 11.54 9.98
CA ASP A 75 1.68 12.47 10.84
C ASP A 75 1.16 13.69 10.08
N GLY A 76 -0.12 14.03 10.30
CA GLY A 76 -0.80 15.13 9.62
C GLY A 76 -1.04 14.90 8.12
N ARG A 77 -0.78 13.69 7.60
CA ARG A 77 -1.07 13.29 6.20
C ARG A 77 -2.29 12.40 6.08
N GLU A 78 -3.02 12.15 7.16
CA GLU A 78 -4.27 11.42 7.13
C GLU A 78 -5.35 12.26 6.43
N GLY A 79 -5.93 11.70 5.37
CA GLY A 79 -7.12 12.21 4.70
C GLY A 79 -8.37 11.46 5.15
N PRO A 80 -9.57 12.06 5.06
CA PRO A 80 -10.82 11.38 5.47
C PRO A 80 -11.04 10.02 4.79
N TRP A 81 -10.54 9.85 3.57
CA TRP A 81 -10.64 8.61 2.80
C TRP A 81 -9.68 7.49 3.24
N ILE A 82 -8.58 7.81 3.93
CA ILE A 82 -7.44 6.90 4.09
C ILE A 82 -7.80 5.69 4.94
N ARG A 83 -8.42 5.89 6.10
CA ARG A 83 -8.75 4.78 7.01
C ARG A 83 -9.65 3.76 6.33
N GLY A 84 -10.71 4.21 5.67
CA GLY A 84 -11.61 3.32 4.93
C GLY A 84 -10.92 2.65 3.73
N ALA A 85 -10.03 3.36 3.04
CA ALA A 85 -9.24 2.76 1.95
C ALA A 85 -8.28 1.68 2.46
N MET A 86 -7.60 1.90 3.60
CA MET A 86 -6.74 0.91 4.23
C MET A 86 -7.50 -0.36 4.61
N GLU A 87 -8.70 -0.23 5.20
CA GLU A 87 -9.55 -1.36 5.55
C GLU A 87 -9.96 -2.17 4.31
N ARG A 88 -10.41 -1.51 3.23
CA ARG A 88 -10.83 -2.18 1.99
C ARG A 88 -9.66 -2.78 1.21
N LEU A 89 -8.53 -2.08 1.11
CA LEU A 89 -7.32 -2.61 0.47
C LEU A 89 -6.82 -3.84 1.21
N ARG A 90 -6.77 -3.79 2.54
CA ARG A 90 -6.37 -4.91 3.36
C ARG A 90 -7.27 -6.12 3.10
N ALA A 91 -8.59 -5.95 3.19
CA ALA A 91 -9.54 -7.05 2.91
C ALA A 91 -9.33 -7.65 1.51
N GLN A 92 -9.12 -6.82 0.48
CA GLN A 92 -8.86 -7.30 -0.89
C GLN A 92 -7.53 -8.03 -1.05
N LEU A 93 -6.52 -7.67 -0.26
CA LEU A 93 -5.17 -8.21 -0.37
C LEU A 93 -4.96 -9.44 0.50
N GLU A 94 -5.63 -9.56 1.64
CA GLU A 94 -5.54 -10.71 2.55
C GLU A 94 -6.39 -11.91 2.09
N GLY A 95 -7.44 -11.66 1.27
CA GLY A 95 -8.31 -12.70 0.70
C GLY A 95 -9.65 -12.81 1.41
#